data_AF-A0A0M8MR87-F1
#
_entry.id   AF-A0A0M8MR87-F1
#
_cell.length_a   1.000
_cell.length_b   1.000
_cell.length_c   1.000
_cell.angle_alpha   90.00
_cell.angle_beta   90.00
_cell.angle_gamma   90.00
#
_symmetry.space_group_name_H-M   'P 1'
#
loop_
_entity.id
_entity.type
_entity.pdbx_description
1 polymer ?
#
loop_
_entity_poly.entity_id
_entity_poly.type
_entity_poly.pdbx_seq_one_letter_code
_entity_poly.pdbx_strand_id
1 'polypeptide(L)' 'MLSRAAARTTTSLVARRGFHATRARMSSPYHYPEGAYSNLPFNPHNKWFGVGYWAFMATGFLAPFGIAVYQTYKTD' A
#
# COMPACT_ATOMS: atom_id res chain seq x y z
N MET A 1 -25.26 44.30 -10.31
CA MET A 1 -25.07 43.23 -11.31
C MET A 1 -23.63 42.74 -11.20
N LEU A 2 -23.42 41.53 -10.68
CA LEU A 2 -22.09 40.93 -10.55
C LEU A 2 -21.58 40.54 -11.95
N SER A 3 -20.41 41.03 -12.36
CA SER A 3 -19.87 40.78 -13.70
C SER A 3 -19.49 39.31 -13.88
N ARG A 4 -20.08 38.64 -14.87
CA ARG A 4 -19.83 37.21 -15.18
C ARG A 4 -18.37 36.90 -15.52
N ALA A 5 -17.57 37.91 -15.86
CA ALA A 5 -16.15 37.78 -16.15
C ALA A 5 -15.28 37.62 -14.88
N ALA A 6 -15.70 38.14 -13.73
CA ALA A 6 -14.92 38.06 -12.49
C ALA A 6 -15.01 36.66 -11.81
N ALA A 7 -16.05 35.87 -12.12
CA ALA A 7 -16.23 34.54 -11.55
C ALA A 7 -15.35 33.44 -12.18
N ARG A 8 -14.58 33.75 -13.24
CA ARG A 8 -13.72 32.77 -13.93
C ARG A 8 -12.26 32.78 -13.48
N THR A 9 -11.86 33.72 -12.62
CA THR A 9 -10.44 33.89 -12.26
C THR A 9 -10.04 33.21 -10.95
N THR A 10 -10.99 32.64 -10.18
CA THR A 10 -10.70 31.96 -8.91
C THR A 10 -10.67 30.42 -9.00
N THR A 11 -10.83 29.85 -10.20
CA THR A 11 -10.78 28.40 -10.44
C THR A 11 -9.64 27.95 -11.35
N SER A 12 -8.63 28.79 -11.58
CA SER A 12 -7.30 28.24 -11.86
C SER A 12 -6.80 27.63 -10.55
N LEU A 13 -7.31 26.44 -10.22
CA LEU A 13 -6.55 25.45 -9.49
C LEU A 13 -5.20 25.40 -10.20
N VAL A 14 -4.22 26.11 -9.66
CA VAL A 14 -2.82 25.79 -9.89
C VAL A 14 -2.68 24.41 -9.28
N ALA A 15 -3.10 23.38 -10.04
CA ALA A 15 -2.56 22.06 -9.90
C ALA A 15 -1.06 22.29 -10.03
N ARG A 16 -0.40 22.35 -8.87
CA ARG A 16 1.05 22.37 -8.73
C ARG A 16 1.52 21.23 -9.62
N ARG A 17 1.91 21.55 -10.85
CA ARG A 17 2.45 20.58 -11.78
C ARG A 17 3.73 20.15 -11.09
N GLY A 18 3.68 19.00 -10.42
CA GLY A 18 4.83 18.36 -9.81
C GLY A 18 5.74 17.88 -10.92
N PHE A 19 6.30 18.83 -11.67
CA PHE A 19 7.29 18.60 -12.70
C PHE A 19 8.59 18.25 -11.98
N HIS A 20 8.69 17.02 -11.52
CA HIS A 20 9.97 16.44 -11.16
C HIS A 20 10.67 16.07 -12.48
N ALA A 21 11.56 16.93 -12.96
CA ALA A 21 12.40 16.67 -14.13
C ALA A 21 13.65 15.83 -13.76
N THR A 22 13.55 14.96 -12.76
CA THR A 22 14.62 14.01 -12.48
C THR A 22 14.61 12.99 -13.60
N ARG A 23 15.59 13.09 -14.52
CA ARG A 23 15.78 12.07 -15.56
C ARG A 23 15.82 10.69 -14.90
N ALA A 24 15.11 9.70 -15.47
CA ALA A 24 15.14 8.35 -14.96
C ALA A 24 16.60 7.84 -14.99
N ARG A 25 17.20 7.62 -13.82
CA ARG A 25 18.53 7.01 -13.69
C ARG A 25 18.36 5.49 -13.71
N MET A 26 18.05 4.95 -14.89
CA MET A 26 17.93 3.50 -15.12
C MET A 26 19.30 2.82 -15.38
N SER A 27 20.41 3.50 -15.08
CA SER A 27 21.77 3.03 -15.40
C SER A 27 22.32 1.98 -14.44
N SER A 28 21.56 1.57 -13.42
CA SER A 28 21.97 0.53 -12.48
C SER A 28 21.53 -0.85 -13.00
N PRO A 29 22.43 -1.85 -13.06
CA PRO A 29 22.08 -3.23 -13.39
C PRO A 29 21.01 -3.85 -12.46
N TYR A 30 20.86 -3.29 -11.25
CA TYR A 30 19.82 -3.65 -10.30
C TYR A 30 18.78 -2.53 -10.27
N HIS A 31 17.76 -2.64 -11.12
CA HIS A 31 16.64 -1.71 -11.17
C HIS A 31 15.43 -2.37 -10.52
N TYR A 32 15.11 -1.94 -9.29
CA TYR A 32 13.89 -2.39 -8.62
C TYR A 32 12.69 -1.65 -9.19
N PRO A 33 11.52 -2.31 -9.21
CA PRO A 33 10.31 -1.64 -9.64
C PRO A 33 10.03 -0.44 -8.72
N GLU A 34 9.69 0.69 -9.32
CA GLU A 34 9.24 1.89 -8.60
C GLU A 34 7.71 2.01 -8.70
N GLY A 35 7.11 2.81 -7.82
CA GLY A 35 5.66 3.07 -7.78
C GLY A 35 4.96 2.44 -6.57
N ALA A 36 3.65 2.65 -6.48
CA ALA A 36 2.85 2.06 -5.40
C ALA A 36 2.95 0.52 -5.45
N TYR A 37 3.05 -0.10 -4.27
CA TYR A 37 3.12 -1.54 -4.08
C TYR A 37 4.40 -2.23 -4.58
N SER A 38 5.35 -1.51 -5.19
CA SER A 38 6.59 -2.09 -5.70
C SER A 38 7.61 -2.44 -4.61
N ASN A 39 7.40 -1.91 -3.41
CA ASN A 39 8.24 -2.10 -2.23
C ASN A 39 7.64 -3.10 -1.22
N LEU A 40 6.53 -3.74 -1.55
CA LEU A 40 5.90 -4.72 -0.68
C LEU A 40 6.44 -6.12 -0.95
N PRO A 41 6.72 -6.92 0.09
CA PRO A 41 7.17 -8.30 -0.07
C PRO A 41 6.02 -9.26 -0.45
N PHE A 42 4.83 -8.74 -0.78
CA PHE A 42 3.65 -9.50 -1.16
C PHE A 42 2.85 -8.77 -2.24
N ASN A 43 2.08 -9.51 -3.04
CA ASN A 43 1.27 -8.96 -4.12
C ASN A 43 -0.17 -8.65 -3.65
N PRO A 44 -0.56 -7.37 -3.48
CA PRO A 44 -1.91 -6.99 -3.08
C PRO A 44 -2.97 -7.12 -4.18
N HIS A 45 -2.56 -7.28 -5.45
CA HIS A 45 -3.47 -7.40 -6.60
C HIS A 45 -3.89 -8.85 -6.88
N ASN A 46 -3.38 -9.83 -6.12
CA ASN A 46 -3.82 -11.20 -6.25
C ASN A 46 -5.32 -11.29 -5.90
N LYS A 47 -6.12 -12.00 -6.73
CA LYS A 47 -7.54 -12.25 -6.46
C LYS A 47 -7.79 -12.92 -5.10
N TRP A 48 -6.79 -13.61 -4.55
CA TRP A 48 -6.83 -14.26 -3.24
C TRP A 48 -6.20 -13.44 -2.11
N PHE A 49 -5.83 -12.17 -2.36
CA PHE A 49 -5.15 -11.34 -1.37
C PHE A 49 -5.93 -11.23 -0.07
N GLY A 50 -7.25 -11.00 -0.13
CA GLY A 50 -8.09 -10.92 1.06
C GLY A 50 -8.06 -12.19 1.91
N VAL A 51 -8.11 -13.36 1.27
CA VAL A 51 -8.04 -14.66 1.97
C VAL A 51 -6.66 -14.84 2.62
N GLY A 52 -5.59 -14.59 1.87
CA GLY A 52 -4.22 -14.71 2.39
C GLY A 52 -3.93 -13.74 3.54
N TYR A 53 -4.38 -12.50 3.42
CA TYR A 53 -4.24 -11.47 4.44
C TYR A 53 -4.92 -11.88 5.75
N TRP A 54 -6.20 -12.29 5.70
CA TRP A 54 -6.93 -12.69 6.90
C TRP A 54 -6.41 -14.00 7.48
N ALA A 55 -5.97 -14.95 6.65
CA ALA A 55 -5.32 -16.18 7.13
C ALA A 55 -4.02 -15.87 7.90
N PHE A 56 -3.17 -14.98 7.36
CA PHE A 56 -1.95 -14.55 8.03
C PHE A 56 -2.24 -13.90 9.40
N MET A 57 -3.20 -12.98 9.43
CA MET A 57 -3.61 -12.31 10.67
C MET A 57 -4.20 -13.28 11.69
N ALA A 58 -5.13 -14.13 11.27
CA ALA A 58 -5.76 -15.12 12.14
C ALA A 58 -4.74 -16.12 12.70
N THR A 59 -3.77 -16.56 11.89
CA THR A 59 -2.73 -17.48 12.33
C THR A 59 -1.86 -16.85 13.42
N GLY A 60 -1.37 -15.62 13.20
CA GLY A 60 -0.56 -14.92 14.20
C GLY A 60 -1.34 -14.65 15.49
N PHE A 61 -2.61 -14.26 15.38
CA PHE A 61 -3.47 -13.99 16.53
C PHE A 61 -3.81 -15.26 17.34
N LEU A 62 -4.10 -16.36 16.66
CA LEU A 62 -4.55 -17.61 17.31
C LEU A 62 -3.39 -18.51 17.76
N ALA A 63 -2.17 -18.31 17.24
CA ALA A 63 -1.01 -19.13 17.59
C ALA A 63 -0.77 -19.25 19.11
N PRO A 64 -0.80 -18.17 19.93
CA PRO A 64 -0.62 -18.29 21.38
C PRO A 64 -1.69 -19.16 22.06
N PHE A 65 -2.95 -19.07 21.63
CA PHE A 65 -4.06 -19.86 22.19
C PHE A 65 -3.92 -21.34 21.83
N GLY A 66 -3.58 -21.64 20.57
CA GLY A 66 -3.31 -23.01 20.14
C GLY A 66 -2.14 -23.63 20.91
N ILE A 67 -1.07 -22.86 21.14
CA ILE A 67 0.07 -23.29 21.97
C ILE A 67 -0.37 -23.54 23.41
N ALA A 68 -1.16 -22.64 24.01
CA ALA A 68 -1.64 -22.83 25.38
C ALA A 68 -2.45 -24.12 25.54
N VAL A 69 -3.39 -24.37 24.62
CA VAL A 69 -4.17 -25.62 24.57
C VAL A 69 -3.24 -26.82 24.41
N TYR A 70 -2.27 -26.77 23.51
CA TYR A 70 -1.30 -27.85 23.33
C TYR A 70 -0.54 -28.16 24.63
N GLN A 71 -0.14 -27.14 25.39
CA GLN A 71 0.52 -27.35 26.68
C GLN A 71 -0.40 -28.04 27.70
N THR A 72 -1.72 -27.80 27.69
CA THR A 72 -2.64 -28.48 28.62
C THR A 72 -2.75 -29.99 28.41
N TYR A 73 -2.41 -30.48 27.21
CA TYR A 73 -2.43 -31.91 26.89
C TYR A 73 -1.09 -32.60 27.14
N LYS A 74 -0.04 -31.87 27.52
CA LYS A 74 1.21 -32.48 27.95
C LYS A 74 1.06 -32.88 29.42
N THR A 75 1.21 -34.17 29.68
CA THR A 75 1.49 -34.70 31.01
C THR A 75 3.00 -34.88 31.16
N ASP A 76 3.52 -34.67 32.36
CA ASP A 76 4.94 -34.88 32.70
C ASP A 76 5.43 -36.30 32.34
#